data_AF-A0A933UPM6-F1
#
_entry.id   AF-A0A933UPM6-F1
#
_cell.length_a   1.000
_cell.length_b   1.000
_cell.length_c   1.000
_cell.angle_alpha   90.00
_cell.angle_beta   90.00
_cell.angle_gamma   90.00
#
_symmetry.space_group_name_H-M   'P 1'
#
loop_
_entity.id
_entity.type
_entity.pdbx_description
1 polymer ?
#
loop_
_entity_poly.entity_id
_entity_poly.type
_entity_poly.pdbx_seq_one_letter_code
_entity_poly.pdbx_strand_id
1 'polypeptide(L)'
;TPDEVTALAAAGVNALQVLPRHGGPVVRGARTLDDTGSERAYLPVRRVLSSIGQSLERGLGWTVFEPNGEALWNTVRRSVEDYLQTLFRGGAFAGTTPDEAYFVRCDRTTMTQADLDAGRLVCLVGVAPLVPAEFVLLRVVKRTAVP
;
A
#
# COMPACT_ATOMS: atom_id res chain seq x y z
N THR A 1 15.66 3.98 26.55
CA THR A 1 15.67 2.55 26.98
C THR A 1 14.75 1.73 26.07
N PRO A 2 14.75 0.39 26.11
CA PRO A 2 13.81 -0.42 25.34
C PRO A 2 12.34 -0.03 25.59
N ASP A 3 11.97 0.28 26.83
CA ASP A 3 10.60 0.64 27.21
C ASP A 3 10.17 2.00 26.61
N GLU A 4 11.07 2.98 26.59
CA GLU A 4 10.83 4.27 25.92
C GLU A 4 10.62 4.11 24.40
N VAL A 5 11.38 3.21 23.76
CA VAL A 5 11.22 2.95 22.31
C VAL A 5 9.85 2.33 22.03
N THR A 6 9.37 1.44 22.90
CA THR A 6 8.02 0.88 22.79
C THR A 6 6.94 1.95 22.99
N ALA A 7 7.09 2.83 23.98
CA ALA A 7 6.16 3.92 24.21
C ALA A 7 6.11 4.91 23.03
N LEU A 8 7.25 5.25 22.45
CA LEU A 8 7.35 6.09 21.26
C LEU A 8 6.71 5.44 20.03
N ALA A 9 6.91 4.13 19.83
CA ALA A 9 6.29 3.40 18.73
C ALA A 9 4.75 3.39 18.84
N ALA A 10 4.21 3.24 20.06
CA ALA A 10 2.77 3.34 20.31
C ALA A 10 2.21 4.74 20.00
N ALA A 11 3.03 5.78 20.12
CA ALA A 11 2.69 7.15 19.73
C ALA A 11 2.96 7.47 18.24
N GLY A 12 3.35 6.47 17.42
CA GLY A 12 3.67 6.67 16.01
C GLY A 12 5.01 7.39 15.74
N VAL A 13 5.88 7.48 16.75
CA VAL A 13 7.18 8.15 16.67
C VAL A 13 8.29 7.12 16.41
N ASN A 14 9.08 7.34 15.36
CA ASN A 14 10.21 6.48 15.00
C ASN A 14 11.49 6.97 15.69
N ALA A 15 12.02 6.16 16.62
CA ALA A 15 13.17 6.55 17.44
C ALA A 15 14.50 6.34 16.69
N LEU A 16 15.46 7.23 16.87
CA LEU A 16 16.86 7.01 16.46
C LEU A 16 17.63 6.43 17.65
N GLN A 17 18.15 5.21 17.52
CA GLN A 17 18.84 4.51 18.60
C GLN A 17 20.26 4.14 18.21
N VAL A 18 21.23 4.42 19.08
CA VAL A 18 22.60 3.91 18.91
C VAL A 18 22.67 2.50 19.48
N LEU A 19 22.93 1.52 18.61
CA LEU A 19 23.10 0.13 19.03
C LEU A 19 24.58 -0.22 19.13
N PRO A 20 25.06 -0.67 20.31
CA PRO A 20 26.48 -1.00 20.52
C PRO A 20 27.03 -2.02 19.51
N ARG A 21 26.18 -2.91 19.00
CA ARG A 21 26.54 -3.98 18.06
C ARG A 21 26.42 -3.60 16.58
N HIS A 22 25.91 -2.42 16.24
CA HIS A 22 25.73 -1.99 14.83
C HIS A 22 26.65 -0.85 14.43
N GLY A 23 27.53 -0.38 15.34
CA GLY A 23 28.55 0.61 15.02
C GLY A 23 28.02 2.02 14.69
N GLY A 24 26.74 2.30 14.92
CA GLY A 24 26.13 3.59 14.59
C GLY A 24 24.65 3.73 14.97
N PRO A 25 24.07 4.92 14.75
CA PRO A 25 22.64 5.17 14.97
C PRO A 25 21.79 4.43 13.93
N VAL A 26 20.72 3.79 14.38
CA VAL A 26 19.72 3.11 13.55
C VAL A 26 18.32 3.65 13.83
N VAL A 27 17.48 3.70 12.79
CA VAL A 27 16.07 4.07 12.94
C VAL A 27 15.28 2.86 13.42
N ARG A 28 14.54 3.02 14.52
CA ARG A 28 13.66 2.02 15.14
C ARG A 28 12.21 2.43 14.92
N GLY A 29 11.56 1.74 13.99
CA GLY A 29 10.17 1.96 13.62
C GLY A 29 10.01 2.48 12.20
N ALA A 30 8.84 2.23 11.64
CA ALA A 30 8.43 2.76 10.36
C ALA A 30 6.96 3.21 10.40
N ARG A 31 6.53 3.82 11.51
CA ARG A 31 5.15 4.22 11.77
C ARG A 31 4.87 5.65 11.32
N THR A 32 3.62 5.91 10.99
CA THR A 32 3.05 7.23 10.71
C THR A 32 2.26 7.73 11.93
N LEU A 33 1.87 9.01 11.91
CA LEU A 33 0.94 9.58 12.90
C LEU A 33 -0.53 9.24 12.64
N ASP A 34 -0.84 8.47 11.58
CA ASP A 34 -2.18 7.91 11.37
C ASP A 34 -2.59 6.93 12.49
N ASP A 35 -3.89 6.66 12.56
CA ASP A 35 -4.48 5.74 13.53
C ASP A 35 -3.75 4.39 13.61
N THR A 36 -3.35 4.03 14.83
CA THR A 36 -2.46 2.89 15.13
C THR A 36 -3.07 1.53 14.83
N GLY A 37 -4.39 1.46 14.57
CA GLY A 37 -5.10 0.24 14.18
C GLY A 37 -5.22 0.02 12.66
N SER A 38 -4.80 0.96 11.82
CA SER A 38 -4.93 0.83 10.36
C SER A 38 -3.67 0.23 9.73
N GLU A 39 -3.82 -0.54 8.65
CA GLU A 39 -2.70 -0.97 7.78
C GLU A 39 -1.92 0.24 7.21
N ARG A 40 -2.58 1.40 7.14
CA ARG A 40 -2.01 2.68 6.74
C ARG A 40 -1.12 3.33 7.81
N ALA A 41 -1.02 2.74 9.00
CA ALA A 41 -0.15 3.21 10.07
C ALA A 41 1.35 3.08 9.74
N TYR A 42 1.70 2.44 8.63
CA TYR A 42 3.07 2.16 8.22
C TYR A 42 3.53 3.08 7.09
N LEU A 43 4.72 3.67 7.26
CA LEU A 43 5.38 4.53 6.28
C LEU A 43 5.56 3.87 4.91
N PRO A 44 6.04 2.60 4.79
CA PRO A 44 6.17 1.96 3.49
C PRO A 44 4.82 1.82 2.78
N VAL A 45 3.77 1.42 3.51
CA VAL A 45 2.41 1.30 2.97
C VAL A 45 1.91 2.65 2.47
N ARG A 46 2.03 3.71 3.28
CA ARG A 46 1.65 5.07 2.85
C ARG A 46 2.41 5.55 1.63
N ARG A 47 3.72 5.33 1.59
CA ARG A 47 4.57 5.75 0.46
C ARG A 47 4.19 5.04 -0.84
N VAL A 48 3.93 3.73 -0.79
CA VAL A 48 3.49 2.96 -1.96
C VAL A 48 2.14 3.49 -2.46
N LEU A 49 1.16 3.67 -1.56
CA LEU A 49 -0.16 4.19 -1.94
C LEU A 49 -0.08 5.60 -2.54
N SER A 50 0.69 6.51 -1.94
CA SER A 50 0.89 7.86 -2.48
C SER A 50 1.63 7.83 -3.83
N SER A 51 2.64 6.98 -3.98
CA SER A 51 3.38 6.84 -5.23
C SER A 51 2.52 6.32 -6.37
N ILE A 52 1.65 5.34 -6.09
CA ILE A 52 0.67 4.82 -7.05
C ILE A 52 -0.29 5.95 -7.45
N GLY A 53 -0.91 6.62 -6.48
CA GLY A 53 -1.86 7.70 -6.77
C GLY A 53 -1.26 8.81 -7.64
N GLN A 54 -0.06 9.27 -7.29
CA GLN A 54 0.64 10.30 -8.05
C GLN A 54 1.09 9.82 -9.45
N SER A 55 1.43 8.53 -9.59
CA SER A 55 1.82 7.96 -10.89
C SER A 55 0.61 7.79 -11.81
N LEU A 56 -0.55 7.39 -11.26
CA LEU A 56 -1.79 7.31 -12.01
C LEU A 56 -2.27 8.69 -12.47
N GLU A 57 -2.21 9.70 -11.59
CA GLU A 57 -2.57 11.08 -11.94
C GLU A 57 -1.72 11.61 -13.11
N ARG A 58 -0.41 11.40 -13.07
CA ARG A 58 0.49 11.78 -14.18
C ARG A 58 0.26 10.92 -15.43
N GLY A 59 0.11 9.61 -15.25
CA GLY A 59 0.01 8.62 -16.33
C GLY A 59 -1.31 8.70 -17.11
N LEU A 60 -2.37 9.21 -16.48
CA LEU A 60 -3.68 9.39 -17.09
C LEU A 60 -3.92 10.82 -17.59
N GLY A 61 -2.93 11.70 -17.57
CA GLY A 61 -3.07 13.08 -18.04
C GLY A 61 -3.50 13.21 -19.51
N TRP A 62 -3.24 12.18 -20.34
CA TRP A 62 -3.66 12.13 -21.73
C TRP A 62 -5.17 11.95 -21.93
N THR A 63 -5.91 11.52 -20.90
CA THR A 63 -7.36 11.28 -21.03
C THR A 63 -8.17 12.58 -21.05
N VAL A 64 -7.54 13.71 -20.73
CA VAL A 64 -8.19 15.01 -20.73
C VAL A 64 -8.57 15.37 -22.18
N PHE A 65 -9.84 15.72 -22.40
CA PHE A 65 -10.45 16.03 -23.70
C PHE A 65 -10.78 14.84 -24.62
N GLU A 66 -10.53 13.61 -24.19
CA GLU A 66 -11.00 12.43 -24.92
C GLU A 66 -12.53 12.26 -24.78
N PRO A 67 -13.23 11.71 -25.80
CA PRO A 67 -14.64 11.38 -25.69
C PRO A 67 -14.90 10.42 -24.52
N ASN A 68 -15.68 10.86 -23.53
CA ASN A 68 -15.99 10.08 -22.35
C ASN A 68 -16.98 8.95 -22.69
N GLY A 69 -16.45 7.75 -22.96
CA GLY A 69 -17.23 6.57 -23.29
C GLY A 69 -16.45 5.28 -23.10
N GLU A 70 -17.10 4.15 -23.41
CA GLU A 70 -16.60 2.81 -23.12
C GLU A 70 -15.22 2.51 -23.72
N ALA A 71 -14.91 3.06 -24.90
CA ALA A 71 -13.60 2.95 -25.54
C ALA A 71 -12.48 3.59 -24.70
N LEU A 72 -12.73 4.78 -24.13
CA LEU A 72 -11.79 5.46 -23.24
C LEU A 72 -11.64 4.66 -21.94
N TRP A 73 -12.75 4.23 -21.34
CA TRP A 73 -12.74 3.47 -20.08
C TRP A 73 -11.95 2.17 -20.20
N ASN A 74 -12.12 1.43 -21.31
CA ASN A 74 -11.35 0.22 -21.60
C ASN A 74 -9.85 0.52 -21.71
N THR A 75 -9.48 1.63 -22.33
CA THR A 75 -8.07 2.02 -22.50
C THR A 75 -7.46 2.45 -21.17
N VAL A 76 -8.17 3.23 -20.36
CA VAL A 76 -7.76 3.60 -19.01
C VAL A 76 -7.58 2.35 -18.15
N ARG A 77 -8.56 1.45 -18.12
CA ARG A 77 -8.49 0.22 -17.33
C ARG A 77 -7.24 -0.60 -17.66
N ARG A 78 -7.01 -0.88 -18.94
CA ARG A 78 -5.82 -1.61 -19.40
C ARG A 78 -4.52 -0.93 -19.01
N SER A 79 -4.42 0.39 -19.22
CA SER A 79 -3.22 1.15 -18.87
C SER A 79 -2.91 1.08 -17.37
N VAL A 80 -3.94 1.16 -16.51
CA VAL A 80 -3.78 1.02 -15.06
C VAL A 80 -3.42 -0.41 -14.67
N GLU A 81 -4.06 -1.42 -15.28
CA GLU A 81 -3.75 -2.83 -15.06
C GLU A 81 -2.30 -3.17 -15.43
N ASP A 82 -1.79 -2.69 -16.56
CA ASP A 82 -0.41 -2.92 -17.00
C ASP A 82 0.61 -2.30 -16.04
N TYR A 83 0.30 -1.11 -15.51
CA TYR A 83 1.13 -0.46 -14.50
C TYR A 83 1.15 -1.26 -13.19
N LEU A 84 -0.01 -1.66 -12.67
CA LEU A 84 -0.10 -2.44 -11.44
C LEU A 84 0.53 -3.83 -11.60
N GLN A 85 0.40 -4.45 -12.78
CA GLN A 85 1.04 -5.71 -13.12
C GLN A 85 2.58 -5.61 -13.06
N THR A 86 3.13 -4.46 -13.45
CA THR A 86 4.57 -4.18 -13.33
C THR A 86 4.99 -4.10 -11.87
N LEU A 87 4.21 -3.40 -11.04
CA LEU A 87 4.46 -3.31 -9.59
C LEU A 87 4.33 -4.68 -8.90
N PHE A 88 3.34 -5.48 -9.29
CA PHE A 88 3.14 -6.84 -8.78
C PHE A 88 4.36 -7.73 -9.06
N ARG A 89 4.86 -7.71 -10.30
CA ARG A 89 6.10 -8.44 -10.67
C ARG A 89 7.33 -7.94 -9.92
N GLY A 90 7.32 -6.66 -9.52
CA GLY A 90 8.32 -6.06 -8.66
C GLY A 90 8.17 -6.39 -7.17
N GLY A 91 7.16 -7.18 -6.77
CA GLY A 91 6.93 -7.57 -5.37
C GLY A 91 6.35 -6.45 -4.50
N ALA A 92 5.64 -5.49 -5.08
CA ALA A 92 5.05 -4.36 -4.34
C ALA A 92 3.77 -4.71 -3.55
N PHE A 93 3.12 -5.82 -3.88
CA PHE A 93 1.82 -6.23 -3.32
C PHE A 93 1.90 -7.60 -2.63
N ALA A 94 1.03 -7.80 -1.64
CA ALA A 94 0.78 -9.10 -1.03
C ALA A 94 0.01 -10.01 -1.99
N GLY A 95 0.05 -11.32 -1.74
CA GLY A 95 -0.59 -12.33 -2.57
C GLY A 95 0.37 -12.98 -3.58
N THR A 96 -0.10 -14.07 -4.19
CA THR A 96 0.65 -14.86 -5.17
C THR A 96 0.10 -14.72 -6.57
N THR A 97 -1.11 -14.17 -6.70
CA THR A 97 -1.77 -13.89 -7.98
C THR A 97 -2.15 -12.41 -8.09
N PRO A 98 -2.25 -11.84 -9.32
CA PRO A 98 -2.70 -10.46 -9.50
C PRO A 98 -4.07 -10.17 -8.87
N ASP A 99 -5.00 -11.14 -8.94
CA ASP A 99 -6.37 -10.98 -8.41
C ASP A 99 -6.42 -10.88 -6.88
N GLU A 100 -5.43 -11.43 -6.17
CA GLU A 100 -5.24 -11.24 -4.72
C GLU A 100 -4.58 -9.88 -4.41
N ALA A 101 -3.81 -9.36 -5.35
CA ALA A 101 -2.93 -8.21 -5.15
C ALA A 101 -3.59 -6.87 -5.50
N TYR A 102 -4.40 -6.80 -6.55
CA TYR A 102 -5.07 -5.58 -6.98
C TYR A 102 -6.32 -5.83 -7.81
N PHE A 103 -7.16 -4.82 -7.93
CA PHE A 103 -8.24 -4.79 -8.92
C PHE A 103 -8.37 -3.39 -9.53
N VAL A 104 -8.86 -3.35 -10.76
CA VAL A 104 -9.17 -2.10 -11.47
C VAL A 104 -10.58 -2.21 -12.04
N ARG A 105 -11.43 -1.22 -11.76
CA ARG A 105 -12.77 -1.11 -12.32
C ARG A 105 -12.96 0.28 -12.91
N CYS A 106 -13.21 0.32 -14.21
CA CYS A 106 -13.53 1.53 -14.95
C CYS A 106 -14.55 1.15 -16.01
N ASP A 107 -15.82 1.29 -15.67
CA ASP A 107 -16.96 0.91 -16.49
C ASP A 107 -18.21 1.68 -16.01
N ARG A 108 -19.38 1.39 -16.59
CA ARG A 108 -20.62 2.10 -16.21
C ARG A 108 -20.98 1.94 -14.73
N THR A 109 -20.60 0.84 -14.08
CA THR A 109 -20.92 0.55 -12.68
C THR A 109 -20.18 1.44 -11.68
N THR A 110 -19.09 2.10 -12.10
CA THR A 110 -18.31 2.99 -11.23
C THR A 110 -18.75 4.45 -11.31
N MET A 111 -19.69 4.78 -12.19
CA MET A 111 -20.09 6.15 -12.50
C MET A 111 -21.62 6.30 -12.42
N THR A 112 -22.09 7.45 -11.95
CA THR A 112 -23.51 7.82 -12.04
C THR A 112 -23.81 8.55 -13.36
N GLN A 113 -25.07 8.88 -13.66
CA GLN A 113 -25.38 9.73 -14.83
C GLN A 113 -24.84 11.15 -14.62
N ALA A 114 -24.96 11.69 -13.39
CA ALA A 114 -24.41 12.99 -13.04
C ALA A 114 -22.88 13.07 -13.18
N ASP A 115 -22.16 11.96 -13.01
CA ASP A 115 -20.72 11.91 -13.29
C ASP A 115 -20.42 12.06 -14.78
N LEU A 116 -21.17 11.34 -15.64
CA LEU A 116 -20.98 11.41 -17.09
C LEU A 116 -21.36 12.78 -17.65
N ASP A 117 -22.48 13.34 -17.20
CA ASP A 117 -22.95 14.67 -17.62
C ASP A 117 -21.96 15.77 -17.19
N ALA A 118 -21.25 15.56 -16.08
CA ALA A 118 -20.18 16.44 -15.62
C ALA A 118 -18.81 16.13 -16.24
N GLY A 119 -18.73 15.20 -17.19
CA GLY A 119 -17.49 14.79 -17.85
C GLY A 119 -16.49 14.07 -16.92
N ARG A 120 -16.95 13.52 -15.79
CA ARG A 120 -16.10 12.78 -14.86
C ARG A 120 -15.97 11.32 -15.29
N LEU A 121 -14.76 10.81 -15.16
CA LEU A 121 -14.42 9.39 -15.29
C LEU A 121 -13.95 8.92 -13.91
N VAL A 122 -14.62 7.90 -13.36
CA VAL A 122 -14.28 7.29 -12.07
C VAL A 122 -13.68 5.90 -12.30
N CYS A 123 -12.36 5.79 -12.11
CA CYS A 123 -11.64 4.52 -12.11
C CYS A 123 -11.38 4.10 -10.66
N LEU A 124 -11.98 2.99 -10.23
CA LEU A 124 -11.76 2.40 -8.91
C LEU A 124 -10.56 1.47 -8.95
N VAL A 125 -9.59 1.73 -8.10
CA VAL A 125 -8.37 0.92 -7.95
C VAL A 125 -8.27 0.44 -6.51
N GLY A 126 -8.19 -0.86 -6.33
CA GLY A 126 -7.85 -1.49 -5.05
C GLY A 126 -6.49 -2.17 -5.14
N VAL A 127 -5.69 -2.06 -4.08
CA VAL A 127 -4.37 -2.69 -3.98
C VAL A 127 -4.18 -3.26 -2.58
N ALA A 128 -3.48 -4.39 -2.47
CA ALA A 128 -3.08 -5.04 -1.23
C ALA A 128 -1.56 -4.83 -1.01
N PRO A 129 -1.14 -3.76 -0.32
CA PRO A 129 0.28 -3.49 -0.09
C PRO A 129 0.89 -4.48 0.91
N LEU A 130 2.21 -4.72 0.84
CA LEU A 130 2.90 -5.48 1.88
C LEU A 130 2.91 -4.69 3.20
N VAL A 131 2.37 -5.31 4.24
CA VAL A 131 2.44 -4.79 5.61
C VAL A 131 3.69 -5.35 6.29
N PRO A 132 4.50 -4.52 6.99
CA PRO A 132 5.67 -5.00 7.73
C PRO A 132 5.29 -5.98 8.84
N ALA A 133 6.12 -7.02 9.05
CA ALA A 133 5.99 -7.91 10.19
C ALA A 133 6.59 -7.25 11.46
N GLU A 134 5.74 -6.72 12.34
CA GLU A 134 6.21 -6.14 13.61
C GLU A 134 6.36 -7.16 14.76
N PHE A 135 5.85 -8.38 14.62
CA PHE A 135 5.97 -9.39 15.68
C PHE A 135 6.51 -10.72 15.16
N VAL A 136 7.62 -11.16 15.75
CA VAL A 136 8.12 -12.53 15.62
C VAL A 136 7.83 -13.24 16.95
N LEU A 137 6.79 -14.08 16.96
CA LEU A 137 6.47 -14.91 18.11
C LEU A 137 7.38 -16.15 18.10
N LEU A 138 8.34 -16.19 19.02
CA LEU A 138 9.17 -17.37 19.24
C LEU A 138 8.48 -18.30 20.24
N ARG A 139 7.93 -19.42 19.75
CA ARG A 139 7.39 -20.48 20.60
C ARG A 139 8.49 -21.51 20.89
N VAL A 140 9.05 -21.46 22.09
CA VAL A 140 10.06 -22.45 22.55
C VAL A 140 9.33 -23.62 23.22
N VAL A 141 9.46 -24.81 22.64
CA VAL A 141 8.94 -26.06 23.22
C VAL A 141 10.11 -26.89 23.71
N LYS A 142 10.10 -27.26 25.00
CA LYS A 142 11.09 -28.17 25.58
C LYS A 142 10.37 -29.39 26.14
N ARG A 143 10.86 -30.58 25.78
CA ARG A 143 10.41 -31.84 26.40
C ARG A 143 11.00 -31.92 27.81
N THR A 144 10.15 -32.04 28.83
CA THR A 144 10.58 -32.10 30.24
C THR A 144 10.53 -33.50 30.85
N ALA A 145 10.06 -34.50 30.09
CA ALA A 145 10.07 -35.90 30.51
C ALA A 145 10.61 -36.81 29.39
N VAL A 146 11.36 -37.82 29.81
CA VAL A 146 11.79 -38.98 29.02
C VAL A 146 10.77 -40.11 29.28
N PRO A 147 10.41 -40.94 28.27
CA PRO A 147 9.45 -42.04 28.43
C PRO A 147 9.80 -43.03 29.54
#